data_AF-A0AAD1SCX6-F1
#
_entry.id   AF-A0AAD1SCX6-F1
#
_cell.length_a   1.000
_cell.length_b   1.000
_cell.length_c   1.000
_cell.angle_alpha   90.00
_cell.angle_beta   90.00
_cell.angle_gamma   90.00
#
_symmetry.space_group_name_H-M   'P 1'
#
loop_
_entity.id
_entity.type
_entity.pdbx_description
1 polymer ?
#
loop_
_entity_poly.entity_id
_entity_poly.type
_entity_poly.pdbx_seq_one_letter_code
_entity_poly.pdbx_strand_id
1 'polypeptide(L)'
;MLTHKHVANLHPSSVYYNRSPPPSWVLYHDFSISQDNCISVATEILPEMLVECAPQYYLSNLPASESRDLLMELREKLQEEEALGAPGGAGEDPLALGEEAEKDTCCLQ
;
A
#
# COMPACT_ATOMS: atom_id res chain seq x y z
N MET A 1 -7.78 3.43 -18.23
CA MET A 1 -8.74 2.78 -17.30
C MET A 1 -8.26 1.37 -17.05
N LEU A 2 -8.26 0.92 -15.79
CA LEU A 2 -7.94 -0.45 -15.39
C LEU A 2 -9.16 -1.34 -15.64
N THR A 3 -9.46 -1.63 -16.91
CA THR A 3 -10.73 -2.28 -17.28
C THR A 3 -10.73 -3.79 -17.11
N HIS A 4 -9.56 -4.41 -16.91
CA HIS A 4 -9.41 -5.86 -16.87
C HIS A 4 -8.61 -6.33 -15.66
N LYS A 5 -9.09 -7.40 -15.02
CA LYS A 5 -8.35 -8.14 -14.00
C LYS A 5 -7.35 -9.05 -14.72
N HIS A 6 -6.05 -8.87 -14.44
CA HIS A 6 -5.01 -9.77 -14.93
C HIS A 6 -4.59 -10.70 -13.81
N VAL A 7 -4.37 -11.98 -14.16
CA VAL A 7 -3.72 -12.94 -13.27
C VAL A 7 -2.23 -12.87 -13.58
N ALA A 8 -1.42 -12.66 -12.54
CA ALA A 8 0.02 -12.54 -12.65
C ALA A 8 0.70 -13.34 -11.53
N ASN A 9 1.88 -13.87 -11.84
CA ASN A 9 2.69 -14.63 -10.89
C ASN A 9 3.82 -13.75 -10.34
N LEU A 10 4.26 -14.00 -9.11
CA LEU A 10 5.52 -13.41 -8.64
C LEU A 10 6.68 -14.04 -9.41
N HIS A 11 7.62 -13.22 -9.88
CA HIS A 11 8.83 -13.74 -10.51
C HIS A 11 9.60 -14.67 -9.54
N PRO A 12 10.16 -15.80 -9.99
CA PRO A 12 10.84 -16.77 -9.11
C PRO A 12 12.03 -16.19 -8.32
N SER A 13 12.62 -15.09 -8.79
CA SER A 13 13.70 -14.39 -8.07
C SER A 13 13.20 -13.45 -6.97
N SER A 14 11.89 -13.24 -6.85
CA SER A 14 11.31 -12.38 -5.83
C SER A 14 11.52 -13.00 -4.44
N VAL A 15 11.89 -12.17 -3.47
CA VAL A 15 11.97 -12.59 -2.05
C VAL A 15 10.63 -13.08 -1.52
N TYR A 16 9.52 -12.67 -2.13
CA TYR A 16 8.18 -13.10 -1.76
C TYR A 16 7.76 -14.45 -2.34
N TYR A 17 8.49 -14.98 -3.34
CA TYR A 17 8.08 -16.20 -4.06
C TYR A 17 7.95 -17.42 -3.12
N ASN A 18 8.84 -17.53 -2.13
CA ASN A 18 8.84 -18.62 -1.15
C ASN A 18 8.35 -18.17 0.25
N ARG A 19 7.81 -16.96 0.37
CA ARG A 19 7.34 -16.44 1.67
C ARG A 19 6.00 -17.10 2.03
N SER A 20 5.88 -17.56 3.27
CA SER A 20 4.63 -18.12 3.80
C SER A 20 4.27 -17.44 5.14
N PRO A 21 3.11 -16.74 5.22
CA PRO A 21 2.17 -16.46 4.14
C PRO A 21 2.71 -15.44 3.11
N PRO A 22 2.26 -15.47 1.85
CA PRO A 22 2.59 -14.43 0.88
C PRO A 22 1.93 -13.10 1.25
N PRO A 23 2.50 -11.97 0.82
CA PRO A 23 1.90 -10.65 1.03
C PRO A 23 0.55 -10.55 0.30
N SER A 24 -0.46 -9.95 0.94
CA SER A 24 -1.79 -9.78 0.34
C SER A 24 -1.81 -8.66 -0.71
N TRP A 25 -1.01 -7.62 -0.52
CA TRP A 25 -0.93 -6.47 -1.40
C TRP A 25 0.53 -6.18 -1.75
N VAL A 26 0.79 -6.00 -3.04
CA VAL A 26 2.13 -5.65 -3.54
C VAL A 26 2.02 -4.57 -4.61
N LEU A 27 2.97 -3.64 -4.60
CA LEU A 27 3.27 -2.76 -5.71
C LEU A 27 4.38 -3.40 -6.56
N TYR A 28 4.27 -3.35 -7.88
CA TYR A 28 5.29 -3.85 -8.80
C TYR A 28 5.73 -2.77 -9.79
N HIS A 29 6.96 -2.88 -10.30
CA HIS A 29 7.47 -1.99 -11.34
C HIS A 29 7.35 -2.62 -12.74
N ASP A 30 7.72 -3.90 -12.85
CA ASP A 30 7.87 -4.57 -14.13
C ASP A 30 6.87 -5.70 -14.30
N PHE A 31 6.28 -5.80 -15.49
CA PHE A 31 5.39 -6.89 -15.89
C PHE A 31 5.87 -7.52 -17.20
N SER A 32 6.04 -8.84 -17.21
CA SER A 32 6.53 -9.59 -18.37
C SER A 32 5.54 -10.67 -18.80
N ILE A 33 4.95 -10.51 -20.00
CA ILE A 33 4.04 -11.50 -20.59
C ILE A 33 4.79 -12.77 -20.99
N SER A 34 6.01 -12.63 -21.53
CA SER A 34 6.79 -13.76 -22.04
C SER A 34 7.31 -14.70 -20.96
N GLN A 35 7.35 -14.24 -19.71
CA GLN A 35 7.78 -15.01 -18.54
C GLN A 35 6.57 -15.37 -17.67
N ASP A 36 5.56 -15.99 -18.28
CA ASP A 36 4.37 -16.49 -17.60
C ASP A 36 3.61 -15.40 -16.82
N ASN A 37 3.45 -14.23 -17.45
CA ASN A 37 2.79 -13.06 -16.86
C ASN A 37 3.34 -12.70 -15.48
N CYS A 38 4.66 -12.72 -15.31
CA CYS A 38 5.28 -12.44 -14.03
C CYS A 38 5.35 -10.93 -13.74
N ILE A 39 5.19 -10.58 -12.46
CA ILE A 39 5.55 -9.28 -11.91
C ILE A 39 6.92 -9.35 -11.22
N SER A 40 7.75 -8.33 -11.45
CA SER A 40 9.10 -8.17 -10.89
C SER A 40 9.26 -6.81 -10.20
N VAL A 41 10.28 -6.72 -9.34
CA VAL A 41 10.52 -5.54 -8.48
C VAL A 41 9.24 -5.23 -7.67
N ALA A 42 8.82 -6.22 -6.88
CA ALA A 42 7.62 -6.13 -6.06
C ALA A 42 7.96 -5.69 -4.63
N THR A 43 7.12 -4.86 -4.03
CA THR A 43 7.21 -4.41 -2.63
C THR A 43 5.86 -4.61 -1.95
N GLU A 44 5.84 -5.22 -0.76
CA GLU A 44 4.63 -5.33 0.06
C GLU A 44 4.16 -3.93 0.50
N ILE A 45 2.86 -3.70 0.41
CA ILE A 45 2.23 -2.44 0.81
C ILE A 45 1.00 -2.71 1.66
N LEU A 46 0.61 -1.70 2.43
CA LEU A 46 -0.69 -1.67 3.08
C LEU A 46 -1.74 -1.07 2.13
N PRO A 47 -2.97 -1.61 2.07
CA PRO A 47 -4.01 -1.11 1.17
C PRO A 47 -4.41 0.34 1.47
N GLU A 48 -4.30 0.79 2.72
CA GLU A 48 -4.55 2.16 3.18
C GLU A 48 -3.70 3.18 2.39
N MET A 49 -2.43 2.83 2.12
CA MET A 49 -1.51 3.69 1.37
C MET A 49 -2.05 4.02 -0.03
N LEU A 50 -2.77 3.10 -0.69
CA LEU A 50 -3.35 3.34 -2.01
C LEU A 50 -4.47 4.38 -1.94
N VAL A 51 -5.27 4.33 -0.86
CA VAL A 51 -6.38 5.25 -0.62
C VAL A 51 -5.86 6.64 -0.27
N GLU A 52 -4.81 6.73 0.54
CA GLU A 52 -4.17 7.99 0.92
C GLU A 52 -3.40 8.64 -0.24
N CYS A 53 -2.56 7.89 -0.94
CA CYS A 53 -1.64 8.44 -1.93
C CYS A 53 -2.32 8.79 -3.27
N ALA A 54 -3.25 7.96 -3.74
CA ALA A 54 -3.87 8.14 -5.06
C ALA A 54 -5.37 7.78 -5.05
N PRO A 55 -6.18 8.46 -4.23
CA PRO A 55 -7.56 8.08 -3.97
C PRO A 55 -8.43 7.99 -5.23
N GLN A 56 -8.29 8.94 -6.14
CA GLN A 56 -9.10 9.05 -7.35
C GLN A 56 -8.73 7.99 -8.39
N TYR A 57 -7.44 7.62 -8.46
CA TYR A 57 -6.98 6.64 -9.42
C TYR A 57 -7.58 5.27 -9.12
N TYR A 58 -7.46 4.82 -7.86
CA TYR A 58 -7.92 3.49 -7.48
C TYR A 58 -9.44 3.38 -7.37
N LEU A 59 -10.15 4.33 -6.73
CA LEU A 59 -11.59 4.15 -6.54
C LEU A 59 -12.46 4.38 -7.78
N SER A 60 -11.99 5.21 -8.73
CA SER A 60 -12.77 5.50 -9.95
C SER A 60 -12.44 4.58 -11.12
N ASN A 61 -11.19 4.08 -11.22
CA ASN A 61 -10.76 3.25 -12.36
C ASN A 61 -10.82 1.74 -12.09
N LEU A 62 -10.92 1.30 -10.84
CA LEU A 62 -11.01 -0.13 -10.53
C LEU A 62 -12.40 -0.69 -10.90
N PRO A 63 -12.45 -1.88 -11.52
CA PRO A 63 -13.70 -2.58 -11.76
C PRO A 63 -14.29 -3.07 -10.43
N ALA A 64 -15.59 -3.37 -10.43
CA ALA A 64 -16.26 -3.98 -9.27
C ALA A 64 -15.54 -5.27 -8.86
N SER A 65 -15.04 -5.32 -7.63
CA SER A 65 -14.22 -6.41 -7.09
C SER A 65 -14.10 -6.29 -5.57
N GLU A 66 -13.82 -7.41 -4.89
CA GLU A 66 -13.61 -7.44 -3.43
C GLU A 66 -12.51 -6.46 -2.99
N SER A 67 -11.43 -6.35 -3.76
CA SER A 67 -10.35 -5.40 -3.48
C SER A 67 -10.80 -3.94 -3.58
N ARG A 68 -11.70 -3.62 -4.53
CA ARG A 68 -12.27 -2.28 -4.62
C ARG A 68 -13.19 -1.98 -3.44
N ASP A 69 -14.03 -2.94 -3.06
CA ASP A 69 -14.95 -2.79 -1.92
C ASP A 69 -14.17 -2.57 -0.62
N LEU A 70 -13.08 -3.31 -0.41
CA LEU A 70 -12.15 -3.10 0.71
C LEU A 70 -11.56 -1.68 0.72
N LEU A 71 -11.06 -1.19 -0.42
CA LEU A 71 -10.49 0.16 -0.51
C LEU A 71 -11.54 1.26 -0.27
N MET A 72 -12.82 1.01 -0.62
CA MET A 72 -13.93 1.92 -0.32
C MET A 72 -14.21 1.96 1.18
N GLU A 73 -14.29 0.81 1.85
CA GLU A 73 -14.48 0.73 3.30
C GLU A 73 -13.33 1.40 4.06
N LEU A 74 -12.08 1.18 3.64
CA LEU A 74 -10.90 1.83 4.23
C LEU A 74 -10.97 3.35 4.08
N ARG A 75 -11.47 3.86 2.95
CA ARG A 75 -11.68 5.30 2.78
C ARG A 75 -12.67 5.86 3.79
N GLU A 76 -13.81 5.20 3.94
CA GLU A 76 -14.86 5.66 4.87
C GLU A 76 -14.33 5.72 6.31
N LYS A 77 -13.57 4.70 6.74
CA LYS A 77 -12.93 4.67 8.06
C LYS A 77 -11.93 5.80 8.26
N LEU A 78 -11.04 6.03 7.29
CA LEU A 78 -10.05 7.11 7.38
C LEU A 78 -10.73 8.49 7.45
N GLN A 79 -11.83 8.69 6.73
CA GLN A 79 -12.60 9.94 6.80
C GLN A 79 -13.29 10.13 8.16
N GLU A 80 -13.78 9.07 8.78
CA GLU A 80 -14.35 9.10 10.13
C GLU A 80 -13.29 9.44 11.18
N GLU A 81 -12.09 8.86 11.07
CA GLU A 81 -10.94 9.16 11.93
C GLU A 81 -10.49 10.62 11.80
N GLU A 82 -10.41 11.17 10.58
CA GLU A 82 -10.09 12.59 10.37
C GLU A 82 -11.15 13.53 10.96
N ALA A 83 -12.44 13.16 10.88
CA ALA A 83 -13.53 13.97 11.42
C ALA A 83 -13.56 13.98 12.96
N LEU A 84 -13.19 12.87 13.60
CA LEU A 84 -13.09 12.74 15.06
C LEU A 84 -11.77 13.34 15.61
N GLY A 85 -10.75 13.45 14.75
CA GLY A 85 -9.43 14.00 15.08
C GLY A 85 -9.29 15.52 15.01
N ALA A 86 -10.34 16.29 14.73
CA ALA A 86 -10.27 17.76 14.67
C ALA A 86 -10.00 18.36 16.08
N PRO A 87 -8.83 18.98 16.33
CA PRO A 87 -8.55 19.60 17.61
C PRO A 87 -9.24 20.96 17.71
N GLY A 88 -10.21 21.08 18.61
CA GLY A 88 -10.55 22.36 19.22
C GLY A 88 -9.31 22.86 19.99
N GLY A 89 -8.75 24.00 19.57
CA GLY A 89 -7.46 24.47 20.07
C GLY A 89 -7.47 25.03 21.50
N ALA A 90 -6.34 24.88 22.19
CA ALA A 90 -5.67 25.87 23.04
C ALA A 90 -4.39 25.22 23.59
N GLY A 91 -3.27 25.94 23.52
CA GLY A 91 -1.93 25.35 23.64
C GLY A 91 -1.42 25.07 25.04
N GLU A 92 -0.39 24.22 25.08
CA GLU A 92 0.66 24.17 26.10
C GLU A 92 1.85 23.35 25.55
N ASP A 93 2.99 24.04 25.40
CA ASP A 93 4.34 23.45 25.33
C ASP A 93 4.85 23.45 26.80
N PRO A 94 5.51 22.40 27.32
CA PRO A 94 6.96 22.29 27.19
C PRO A 94 7.52 20.84 27.04
N LEU A 95 8.34 20.65 26.00
CA LEU A 95 9.68 19.99 26.00
C LEU A 95 9.96 18.75 26.89
N ALA A 96 10.38 17.64 26.26
CA ALA A 96 11.76 17.08 26.27
C ALA A 96 11.90 15.54 26.42
N LEU A 97 12.91 15.01 25.69
CA LEU A 97 13.58 13.69 25.70
C LEU A 97 12.87 12.53 24.97
N GLY A 98 13.48 11.84 24.00
CA GLY A 98 14.88 11.83 23.57
C GLY A 98 15.03 11.24 22.15
N GLU A 99 16.24 11.46 21.62
CA GLU A 99 16.83 10.71 20.50
C GLU A 99 16.59 9.20 20.71
N GLU A 100 16.28 8.38 19.71
CA GLU A 100 17.26 7.84 18.76
C GLU A 100 16.64 7.60 17.38
N ALA A 101 17.26 8.14 16.35
CA ALA A 101 16.96 7.80 14.96
C ALA A 101 17.69 6.50 14.60
N GLU A 102 17.05 5.34 14.77
CA GLU A 102 17.51 4.11 14.15
C GLU A 102 17.13 4.13 12.67
N LYS A 103 18.01 4.73 11.88
CA LYS A 103 17.97 4.70 10.42
C LYS A 103 18.40 3.31 9.99
N ASP A 104 17.44 2.44 9.70
CA ASP A 104 17.64 1.24 8.88
C ASP A 104 18.12 1.64 7.47
N THR A 105 19.39 1.99 7.33
CA THR A 105 20.40 0.95 7.14
C THR A 105 20.10 -0.10 6.07
N CYS A 106 19.26 0.18 5.07
CA CYS A 106 19.10 -0.73 3.93
C CYS A 106 20.39 -0.70 3.09
N CYS A 107 21.40 -1.46 3.50
CA CYS A 107 22.59 -1.72 2.73
C CYS A 107 22.20 -2.63 1.55
N LEU A 108 22.00 -2.03 0.38
CA LEU A 108 22.06 -2.78 -0.88
C LEU A 108 23.54 -3.11 -1.13
N GLN A 109 23.85 -4.40 -1.16
CA GLN A 109 25.19 -4.96 -1.38
C GLN A 109 25.60 -4.87 -2.85
#